data_AF-A0A199VY23-F1
#
_entry.id   AF-A0A199VY23-F1
#
_cell.length_a   1.000
_cell.length_b   1.000
_cell.length_c   1.000
_cell.angle_alpha   90.00
_cell.angle_beta   90.00
_cell.angle_gamma   90.00
#
_symmetry.space_group_name_H-M   'P 1'
#
loop_
_entity.id
_entity.type
_entity.pdbx_description
1 polymer ?
#
loop_
_entity_poly.entity_id
_entity_poly.type
_entity_poly.pdbx_seq_one_letter_code
_entity_poly.pdbx_strand_id
1 'polypeptide(L)' 'MGVFTFVCRNSGDEWSAKQVSGDLEASASSSYELQRRLVQAAVSADTSGGVQSSFSLVTPSSAVFQVKTPA' A
#
# COMPACT_ATOMS: atom_id res chain seq x y z
N MET A 1 -16.07 1.79 5.69
CA MET A 1 -14.82 2.59 5.72
C MET A 1 -13.69 1.70 6.20
N GLY A 2 -13.02 1.05 5.25
CA GLY A 2 -11.83 0.24 5.51
C GLY A 2 -10.57 1.11 5.53
N VAL A 3 -9.62 0.79 6.40
CA VAL A 3 -8.30 1.40 6.40
C VAL A 3 -7.26 0.30 6.26
N PHE A 4 -6.58 0.28 5.12
CA PHE A 4 -5.51 -0.64 4.81
C PHE A 4 -4.19 0.07 5.10
N THR A 5 -3.46 -0.39 6.10
CA THR A 5 -2.13 0.14 6.43
C THR A 5 -1.08 -0.86 6.02
N PHE A 6 -0.08 -0.42 5.26
CA PHE A 6 1.02 -1.23 4.77
C PHE A 6 2.35 -0.69 5.27
N VAL A 7 3.24 -1.60 5.63
CA VAL A 7 4.66 -1.30 5.85
C VAL A 7 5.39 -1.58 4.55
N CYS A 8 5.99 -0.53 3.97
CA CYS A 8 6.76 -0.63 2.74
C CYS A 8 8.26 -0.61 3.03
N ARG A 9 9.01 -1.44 2.33
CA ARG A 9 10.47 -1.54 2.47
C ARG A 9 11.13 -1.61 1.10
N ASN A 10 12.20 -0.85 0.92
CA ASN A 10 13.08 -0.92 -0.23
C ASN A 10 14.30 -1.77 0.12
N SER A 11 14.61 -2.74 -0.74
CA SER A 11 15.78 -3.60 -0.64
C SER A 11 16.70 -3.43 -1.87
N GLY A 12 17.11 -2.20 -2.15
CA GLY A 12 18.04 -1.84 -3.23
C GLY A 12 17.34 -1.68 -4.58
N ASP A 13 16.80 -2.77 -5.11
CA ASP A 13 16.22 -2.84 -6.46
C ASP A 13 14.71 -3.04 -6.48
N GLU A 14 14.12 -3.34 -5.32
CA GLU A 14 12.70 -3.66 -5.20
C GLU A 14 12.08 -3.05 -3.94
N TRP A 15 10.87 -2.52 -4.11
CA TRP A 15 9.96 -2.15 -3.05
C TRP A 15 8.99 -3.30 -2.78
N SER A 16 8.91 -3.72 -1.52
CA SER A 16 7.91 -4.67 -1.03
C SER A 16 7.00 -3.98 -0.01
N ALA A 17 5.78 -4.48 0.13
CA ALA A 17 4.87 -4.02 1.17
C ALA A 17 3.97 -5.14 1.67
N LYS A 18 3.70 -5.10 2.97
CA LYS A 18 2.78 -6.01 3.64
C LYS A 18 1.81 -5.26 4.53
N GLN A 19 0.56 -5.68 4.52
CA GLN A 19 -0.47 -5.10 5.37
C GLN A 19 -0.15 -5.38 6.85
N VAL A 20 -0.32 -4.37 7.71
CA VAL A 20 -0.09 -4.47 9.16
C VAL A 20 -1.08 -5.44 9.79
N SER A 21 -2.34 -5.38 9.36
CA SER A 21 -3.44 -6.21 9.84
C SER A 21 -4.22 -6.74 8.65
N GLY A 22 -3.84 -7.93 8.16
CA GLY A 22 -4.44 -8.62 7.02
C GLY A 22 -3.39 -9.35 6.18
N ASP A 23 -3.84 -9.92 5.07
CA ASP A 23 -3.03 -10.81 4.22
C ASP A 23 -2.66 -10.17 2.86
N LEU A 24 -2.91 -8.87 2.68
CA LEU A 24 -2.55 -8.18 1.45
C LEU A 24 -1.05 -7.83 1.42
N GLU A 25 -0.40 -8.20 0.33
CA GLU A 25 1.00 -7.88 0.07
C GLU A 25 1.24 -7.63 -1.42
N ALA A 26 2.28 -6.86 -1.73
CA ALA A 26 2.73 -6.63 -3.10
C ALA A 26 4.20 -6.26 -3.12
N SER A 27 4.85 -6.47 -4.27
CA SER A 27 6.19 -5.94 -4.55
C SER A 27 6.23 -5.30 -5.93
N ALA A 28 7.18 -4.39 -6.16
CA ALA A 28 7.44 -3.76 -7.45
C ALA A 28 8.84 -3.12 -7.48
N SER A 29 9.38 -2.87 -8.67
CA SER A 29 10.70 -2.20 -8.83
C SER A 29 10.70 -0.73 -8.41
N SER A 30 9.53 -0.09 -8.31
CA SER A 30 9.41 1.32 -7.93
C SER A 30 8.30 1.52 -6.90
N SER A 31 8.46 2.55 -6.04
CA SER A 31 7.44 2.93 -5.06
C SER A 31 6.13 3.35 -5.72
N TYR A 32 6.19 3.96 -6.91
CA TYR A 32 5.01 4.36 -7.67
C TYR A 32 4.18 3.15 -8.14
N GLU A 33 4.85 2.13 -8.69
CA GLU A 33 4.16 0.92 -9.11
C GLU A 33 3.63 0.13 -7.91
N LEU A 34 4.40 0.05 -6.82
CA LEU A 34 3.96 -0.57 -5.57
C LEU A 34 2.67 0.07 -5.06
N GLN A 35 2.60 1.41 -5.00
CA GLN A 35 1.40 2.13 -4.58
C GLN A 35 0.17 1.74 -5.41
N ARG A 36 0.30 1.67 -6.75
CA ARG A 36 -0.81 1.28 -7.64
C ARG A 36 -1.28 -0.15 -7.38
N ARG A 37 -0.35 -1.09 -7.20
CA ARG A 37 -0.67 -2.50 -6.89
C ARG A 37 -1.43 -2.61 -5.55
N LEU A 38 -0.96 -1.91 -4.52
CA LEU A 38 -1.59 -1.92 -3.20
C LEU A 38 -2.96 -1.25 -3.19
N VAL A 39 -3.14 -0.16 -3.93
CA VAL A 39 -4.46 0.48 -4.11
C VAL A 39 -5.43 -0.49 -4.78
N GLN A 40 -5.01 -1.15 -5.85
CA GLN A 40 -5.84 -2.14 -6.53
C GLN A 40 -6.21 -3.32 -5.61
N ALA A 41 -5.25 -3.80 -4.82
CA ALA A 41 -5.50 -4.86 -3.84
C ALA A 41 -6.52 -4.42 -2.78
N ALA A 42 -6.42 -3.20 -2.27
CA ALA A 42 -7.38 -2.64 -1.31
C ALA A 42 -8.78 -2.46 -1.91
N VAL A 43 -8.90 -1.94 -3.14
CA VAL A 43 -10.18 -1.82 -3.86
C VAL A 43 -10.81 -3.19 -4.13
N SER A 44 -10.00 -4.18 -4.48
CA SER A 44 -10.51 -5.55 -4.69
C SER A 44 -10.99 -6.19 -3.39
N ALA A 45 -10.37 -5.85 -2.26
CA ALA A 45 -10.73 -6.37 -0.95
C ALA A 45 -11.97 -5.69 -0.34
N ASP A 46 -12.20 -4.42 -0.68
CA ASP A 46 -13.32 -3.62 -0.17
C ASP A 46 -13.99 -2.93 -1.37
N THR A 47 -15.12 -3.50 -1.83
CA THR A 47 -15.87 -3.22 -3.08
C THR A 47 -16.51 -1.81 -3.15
N SER A 48 -15.83 -0.81 -2.61
CA SER A 48 -16.26 0.59 -2.56
C SER A 48 -15.64 1.36 -3.73
N GLY A 49 -16.45 2.17 -4.43
CA GLY A 49 -16.09 2.79 -5.70
C GLY A 49 -15.04 3.91 -5.66
N GLY A 50 -14.48 4.23 -4.50
CA GLY A 50 -13.49 5.30 -4.34
C GLY A 50 -12.39 4.92 -3.36
N VAL A 51 -11.20 5.50 -3.51
CA VAL A 51 -10.09 5.30 -2.57
C VAL A 51 -9.34 6.60 -2.37
N GLN A 52 -8.98 6.88 -1.12
CA GLN A 52 -8.02 7.90 -0.77
C GLN A 52 -6.75 7.20 -0.28
N SER A 53 -5.59 7.53 -0.84
CA SER A 53 -4.32 6.96 -0.40
C SER A 53 -3.35 8.03 0.11
N SER A 54 -2.44 7.63 0.99
CA SER A 54 -1.37 8.47 1.53
C SER A 54 -0.10 7.64 1.68
N PHE A 55 0.97 8.06 1.03
CA PHE A 55 2.29 7.42 1.09
C PHE A 55 3.27 8.35 1.82
N SER A 56 3.80 7.88 2.95
CA SER A 56 4.71 8.65 3.80
C SER A 56 6.02 7.90 3.97
N LEU A 57 7.11 8.47 3.46
CA LEU A 57 8.46 7.96 3.71
C LEU A 57 8.82 8.19 5.19
N VAL A 58 9.33 7.15 5.84
CA VAL A 58 9.88 7.22 7.21
C VAL A 58 11.40 7.32 7.14
N THR A 59 12.00 6.61 6.18
CA THR A 59 13.41 6.68 5.81
C THR A 59 13.53 6.61 4.29
N PRO A 60 14.72 6.83 3.70
CA PRO A 60 14.91 6.63 2.26
C PRO A 60 14.56 5.22 1.75
N SER A 61 14.56 4.22 2.64
CA SER A 61 14.31 2.81 2.30
C SER A 61 13.06 2.23 2.97
N SER A 62 12.23 3.04 3.62
CA SER A 62 11.01 2.56 4.28
C SER A 62 9.89 3.59 4.24
N ALA A 63 8.65 3.12 4.07
CA ALA A 63 7.47 3.98 4.06
C ALA A 63 6.30 3.32 4.78
N VAL A 64 5.34 4.14 5.17
CA VAL A 64 3.99 3.70 5.54
C VAL A 64 3.05 4.11 4.42
N PHE A 65 2.26 3.17 3.94
CA PHE A 65 1.23 3.44 2.95
C PHE A 65 -0.15 3.16 3.54
N GLN A 66 -1.05 4.13 3.45
CA GLN A 66 -2.42 3.99 3.91
C GLN A 66 -3.38 4.15 2.76
N VAL A 67 -4.30 3.21 2.60
CA VAL A 67 -5.41 3.30 1.65
C VAL A 67 -6.70 3.29 2.46
N LYS A 68 -7.54 4.30 2.23
CA LYS A 68 -8.84 4.49 2.87
C LYS A 68 -9.91 4.33 1.80
N THR A 69 -10.90 3.52 2.11
CA THR A 69 -12.11 3.34 1.31
C THR A 69 -13.28 4.08 1.98
N PRO A 70 -14.13 4.81 1.22
CA PRO A 70 -15.37 5.34 1.75
C PRO A 70 -16.28 4.18 2.17
N ALA A 71 -17.10 4.42 3.20
CA ALA A 71 -18.11 3.45 3.64
C ALA A 71 -19.19 3.23 2.58
#